data_AF-A0A3L6UNW7-F1
#
_entry.id   AF-A0A3L6UNW7-F1
#
_cell.length_a   1.000
_cell.length_b   1.000
_cell.length_c   1.000
_cell.angle_alpha   90.00
_cell.angle_beta   90.00
_cell.angle_gamma   90.00
#
_symmetry.space_group_name_H-M   'P 1'
#
loop_
_entity.id
_entity.type
_entity.pdbx_description
1 polymer ?
#
loop_
_entity_poly.entity_id
_entity_poly.type
_entity_poly.pdbx_seq_one_letter_code
_entity_poly.pdbx_strand_id
1 'polypeptide(L)'
;MGIHAFVTGPPGSGKTSLCKKVCGLLQLEHLSTGDLLREHIRLRTEYGKVAKKCIAAKSLVPDSVVIDMIADRIAKLKDSEGGWILDGFPRTVDQAKALQVKGVTPNVVLVLERDDDTPEKIPSRVDAYATYGHDTNREFLAVAFPIDADASLGDVVGDAVQILQSHKMKKPASSNQSHNGVNINNNNNQRNQDIETKPAATSLAEDVVTKQVDTERFKTMLISGFDVIKHGRRGAPHTRTLKRLFWQKPDKKELKAKLDQSIAIADVIQVVQGIKTDVFKRSGDTAKTDRYLSLIADDRTLDIEVASDELCSLLLHGLNAMLVST
;
A
#
# COMPACT_ATOMS: atom_id res chain seq x y z
N MET A 1 -12.57 15.89 -19.54
CA MET A 1 -13.47 15.53 -18.42
C MET A 1 -13.16 14.07 -18.11
N GLY A 2 -12.58 13.81 -16.94
CA GLY A 2 -11.90 12.55 -16.60
C GLY A 2 -12.58 11.79 -15.46
N ILE A 3 -11.90 10.76 -14.98
CA ILE A 3 -12.28 9.97 -13.81
C ILE A 3 -11.67 10.62 -12.57
N HIS A 4 -12.48 10.96 -11.57
CA HIS A 4 -12.05 11.55 -10.31
C HIS A 4 -12.44 10.60 -9.18
N ALA A 5 -11.53 9.74 -8.74
CA ALA A 5 -11.89 8.70 -7.79
C ALA A 5 -11.22 8.84 -6.44
N PHE A 6 -11.94 8.49 -5.37
CA PHE A 6 -11.34 8.15 -4.09
C PHE A 6 -11.29 6.63 -3.95
N VAL A 7 -10.23 6.11 -3.33
CA VAL A 7 -10.13 4.70 -2.96
C VAL A 7 -9.96 4.59 -1.46
N THR A 8 -10.94 3.96 -0.83
CA THR A 8 -11.07 3.79 0.61
C THR A 8 -11.21 2.31 0.94
N GLY A 9 -11.01 1.98 2.21
CA GLY A 9 -11.01 0.61 2.69
C GLY A 9 -10.03 0.40 3.85
N PRO A 10 -10.19 -0.68 4.58
CA PRO A 10 -9.42 -1.00 5.78
C PRO A 10 -7.92 -1.18 5.48
N PRO A 11 -7.02 -0.94 6.45
CA PRO A 11 -5.58 -1.14 6.25
C PRO A 11 -5.27 -2.56 5.76
N GLY A 12 -4.30 -2.72 4.85
CA GLY A 12 -3.94 -4.03 4.30
C GLY A 12 -4.84 -4.55 3.17
N SER A 13 -5.96 -3.89 2.85
CA SER A 13 -6.86 -4.34 1.76
C SER A 13 -6.32 -4.21 0.33
N GLY A 14 -5.08 -3.75 0.15
CA GLY A 14 -4.47 -3.66 -1.18
C GLY A 14 -4.82 -2.40 -1.99
N LYS A 15 -5.44 -1.38 -1.38
CA LYS A 15 -5.79 -0.08 -2.02
C LYS A 15 -4.70 0.48 -2.93
N THR A 16 -3.48 0.64 -2.41
CA THR A 16 -2.36 1.21 -3.17
C THR A 16 -1.96 0.35 -4.36
N SER A 17 -2.01 -0.98 -4.21
CA SER A 17 -1.75 -1.91 -5.31
C SER A 17 -2.81 -1.80 -6.40
N LEU A 18 -4.09 -1.68 -6.01
CA LEU A 18 -5.20 -1.45 -6.94
C LEU A 18 -5.03 -0.11 -7.66
N CYS A 19 -4.82 0.99 -6.92
CA CYS A 19 -4.66 2.32 -7.48
C CYS A 19 -3.55 2.37 -8.54
N LYS A 20 -2.36 1.84 -8.22
CA LYS A 20 -1.22 1.81 -9.16
C LYS A 20 -1.55 1.07 -10.45
N LYS A 21 -2.23 -0.08 -10.36
CA LYS A 21 -2.61 -0.87 -11.54
C LYS A 21 -3.65 -0.15 -12.38
N VAL A 22 -4.72 0.33 -11.76
CA VAL A 22 -5.82 1.01 -12.43
C VAL A 22 -5.35 2.32 -13.07
N CYS A 23 -4.53 3.11 -12.39
CA CYS A 23 -3.93 4.33 -12.95
C CYS A 23 -3.10 4.03 -14.21
N GLY A 24 -2.32 2.95 -14.20
CA GLY A 24 -1.56 2.51 -15.38
C GLY A 24 -2.45 2.10 -16.56
N LEU A 25 -3.54 1.37 -16.29
CA LEU A 25 -4.48 0.90 -17.33
C LEU A 25 -5.34 2.03 -17.92
N LEU A 26 -5.77 2.98 -17.08
CA LEU A 26 -6.69 4.05 -17.44
C LEU A 26 -6.02 5.40 -17.68
N GLN A 27 -4.69 5.46 -17.60
CA GLN A 27 -3.89 6.70 -17.72
C GLN A 27 -4.36 7.80 -16.76
N LEU A 28 -4.61 7.41 -15.50
CA LEU A 28 -5.02 8.33 -14.43
C LEU A 28 -3.80 8.75 -13.62
N GLU A 29 -3.84 9.96 -13.07
CA GLU A 29 -2.85 10.36 -12.09
C GLU A 29 -3.09 9.64 -10.76
N HIS A 30 -2.07 9.00 -10.20
CA HIS A 30 -2.12 8.41 -8.86
C HIS A 30 -1.70 9.44 -7.81
N LEU A 31 -2.61 9.81 -6.93
CA LEU A 31 -2.38 10.77 -5.85
C LEU A 31 -2.41 10.03 -4.52
N SER A 32 -1.23 9.83 -3.93
CA SER A 32 -1.06 9.27 -2.58
C SER A 32 -0.53 10.36 -1.67
N THR A 33 -1.17 10.57 -0.51
CA THR A 33 -0.76 11.63 0.44
C THR A 33 0.67 11.42 0.92
N GLY A 34 1.07 10.18 1.19
CA GLY A 34 2.44 9.84 1.58
C GLY A 34 3.45 10.19 0.48
N ASP A 35 3.15 9.85 -0.77
CA ASP A 35 4.04 10.16 -1.90
C ASP A 35 4.15 11.66 -2.16
N LEU A 36 3.04 12.38 -2.12
CA LEU A 36 3.02 13.83 -2.26
C LEU A 36 3.80 14.52 -1.15
N LEU A 37 3.62 14.13 0.12
CA LEU A 37 4.37 14.69 1.24
C LEU A 37 5.88 14.44 1.07
N ARG A 38 6.29 13.22 0.70
CA ARG A 38 7.70 12.88 0.43
C ARG A 38 8.28 13.70 -0.71
N GLU A 39 7.54 13.86 -1.81
CA GLU A 39 7.94 14.71 -2.93
C GLU A 39 8.13 16.16 -2.48
N HIS A 40 7.16 16.72 -1.78
CA HIS A 40 7.19 18.10 -1.31
C HIS A 40 8.35 18.36 -0.33
N ILE A 41 8.69 17.39 0.53
CA ILE A 41 9.87 17.42 1.41
C ILE A 41 11.16 17.44 0.59
N ARG A 42 11.28 16.54 -0.41
CA ARG A 42 12.45 16.46 -1.30
C ARG A 42 12.67 17.76 -2.06
N LEU A 43 11.59 18.34 -2.59
CA LEU A 43 11.59 19.62 -3.33
C LEU A 43 11.69 20.85 -2.42
N ARG A 44 11.67 20.69 -1.10
CA ARG A 44 11.79 21.78 -0.09
C ARG A 44 10.75 22.89 -0.25
N THR A 45 9.55 22.53 -0.70
CA THR A 45 8.39 23.43 -0.80
C THR A 45 7.89 23.86 0.58
N GLU A 46 6.98 24.84 0.65
CA GLU A 46 6.38 25.25 1.93
C GLU A 46 5.65 24.10 2.63
N TYR A 47 4.83 23.32 1.91
CA TYR A 47 4.21 22.10 2.44
C TYR A 47 5.27 21.10 2.95
N GLY A 48 6.36 20.92 2.20
CA GLY A 48 7.46 20.03 2.58
C GLY A 48 8.22 20.49 3.82
N LYS A 49 8.39 21.80 4.02
CA LYS A 49 9.03 22.35 5.23
C LYS A 49 8.19 22.08 6.46
N VAL A 50 6.87 22.25 6.37
CA VAL A 50 5.94 21.95 7.47
C VAL A 50 5.94 20.45 7.75
N ALA A 51 5.76 19.63 6.72
CA ALA A 51 5.77 18.17 6.84
C ALA A 51 7.07 17.65 7.48
N LYS A 52 8.22 18.16 7.04
CA LYS A 52 9.53 17.79 7.61
C LYS A 52 9.64 18.13 9.10
N LYS A 53 9.11 19.28 9.54
CA LYS A 53 9.10 19.66 10.95
C LYS A 53 8.22 18.71 11.78
N CYS A 54 7.01 18.40 11.29
CA CYS A 54 6.09 17.48 11.96
C CYS A 54 6.69 16.08 12.09
N ILE A 55 7.26 15.54 11.01
CA ILE A 55 7.90 14.21 11.02
C ILE A 55 9.08 14.17 11.99
N ALA A 56 9.94 15.20 12.00
CA ALA A 56 11.04 15.30 12.95
C ALA A 56 10.56 15.37 14.41
N ALA A 57 9.39 15.97 14.64
CA ALA A 57 8.72 16.04 15.94
C ALA A 57 7.87 14.80 16.28
N LYS A 58 7.82 13.78 15.40
CA LYS A 58 6.92 12.61 15.51
C LYS A 58 5.44 13.00 15.66
N SER A 59 5.04 14.12 15.08
CA SER A 59 3.65 14.58 15.08
C SER A 59 3.03 14.39 13.69
N LEU A 60 1.71 14.31 13.65
CA LEU A 60 0.97 14.29 12.39
C LEU A 60 1.14 15.63 11.65
N VAL A 61 1.13 15.56 10.32
CA VAL A 61 1.03 16.77 9.48
C VAL A 61 -0.41 17.28 9.60
N PRO A 62 -0.64 18.59 9.82
CA PRO A 62 -1.99 19.12 9.93
C PRO A 62 -2.82 18.86 8.68
N ASP A 63 -4.09 18.48 8.86
CA ASP A 63 -5.01 18.18 7.77
C ASP A 63 -5.10 19.31 6.74
N SER A 64 -5.14 20.57 7.20
CA SER A 64 -5.18 21.75 6.32
C SER A 64 -4.02 21.78 5.33
N VAL A 65 -2.81 21.40 5.77
CA VAL A 65 -1.60 21.35 4.93
C VAL A 65 -1.74 20.25 3.88
N VAL A 66 -2.25 19.08 4.28
CA VAL A 66 -2.46 17.93 3.38
C VAL A 66 -3.54 18.25 2.34
N ILE A 67 -4.65 18.83 2.76
CA ILE A 67 -5.77 19.23 1.91
C ILE A 67 -5.35 20.28 0.89
N ASP A 68 -4.64 21.33 1.32
CA ASP A 68 -4.14 22.38 0.43
C ASP A 68 -3.15 21.82 -0.60
N MET A 69 -2.24 20.94 -0.15
CA MET A 69 -1.30 20.26 -1.03
C MET A 69 -2.01 19.40 -2.11
N ILE A 70 -3.03 18.63 -1.72
CA ILE A 70 -3.83 17.83 -2.67
C ILE A 70 -4.58 18.74 -3.65
N ALA A 71 -5.24 19.78 -3.14
CA ALA A 71 -6.00 20.72 -3.97
C ALA A 71 -5.10 21.41 -4.99
N ASP A 72 -3.91 21.87 -4.59
CA ASP A 72 -2.91 22.46 -5.48
C ASP A 72 -2.41 21.46 -6.53
N ARG A 73 -2.20 20.19 -6.14
CA ARG A 73 -1.80 19.14 -7.10
C ARG A 73 -2.90 18.92 -8.13
N ILE A 74 -4.15 18.76 -7.70
CA ILE A 74 -5.29 18.54 -8.59
C ILE A 74 -5.55 19.77 -9.49
N ALA A 75 -5.38 20.98 -8.97
CA ALA A 75 -5.51 22.20 -9.77
C ALA A 75 -4.53 22.24 -10.95
N LYS A 76 -3.30 21.73 -10.76
CA LYS A 76 -2.28 21.61 -11.82
C LYS A 76 -2.58 20.48 -12.82
N LEU A 77 -3.44 19.52 -12.44
CA LEU A 77 -3.86 18.41 -13.30
C LEU A 77 -5.09 18.73 -14.13
N LYS A 78 -5.69 19.93 -14.04
CA LYS A 78 -6.91 20.27 -14.79
C LYS A 78 -6.77 20.14 -16.32
N ASP A 79 -5.53 20.03 -16.82
CA ASP A 79 -5.21 19.76 -18.23
C ASP A 79 -5.06 18.26 -18.56
N SER A 80 -5.17 17.35 -17.58
CA SER A 80 -5.08 15.91 -17.81
C SER A 80 -6.42 15.34 -18.27
N GLU A 81 -6.43 14.68 -19.43
CA GLU A 81 -7.67 14.13 -20.00
C GLU A 81 -8.19 12.88 -19.25
N GLY A 82 -7.29 12.14 -18.60
CA GLY A 82 -7.59 10.91 -17.86
C GLY A 82 -8.33 11.15 -16.55
N GLY A 83 -7.88 12.14 -15.77
CA GLY A 83 -8.34 12.39 -14.40
C GLY A 83 -7.35 11.87 -13.35
N TRP A 84 -7.82 11.57 -12.14
CA TRP A 84 -7.00 11.24 -10.97
C TRP A 84 -7.69 10.24 -10.04
N ILE A 85 -6.87 9.49 -9.30
CA ILE A 85 -7.27 8.65 -8.17
C ILE A 85 -6.56 9.14 -6.92
N LEU A 86 -7.31 9.40 -5.85
CA LEU A 86 -6.80 9.71 -4.52
C LEU A 86 -6.80 8.44 -3.66
N ASP A 87 -5.61 7.98 -3.30
CA ASP A 87 -5.34 6.74 -2.57
C ASP A 87 -5.23 6.99 -1.06
N GLY A 88 -6.16 6.41 -0.30
CA GLY A 88 -6.10 6.40 1.16
C GLY A 88 -6.36 7.75 1.82
N PHE A 89 -7.01 8.69 1.12
CA PHE A 89 -7.50 9.97 1.60
C PHE A 89 -8.77 10.37 0.82
N PRO A 90 -9.76 11.06 1.41
CA PRO A 90 -9.89 11.43 2.81
C PRO A 90 -10.11 10.21 3.72
N ARG A 91 -9.75 10.35 4.99
CA ARG A 91 -9.98 9.33 6.03
C ARG A 91 -11.08 9.73 6.99
N THR A 92 -11.36 11.03 7.15
CA THR A 92 -12.39 11.57 8.03
C THR A 92 -13.42 12.39 7.26
N VAL A 93 -14.62 12.54 7.84
CA VAL A 93 -15.70 13.38 7.30
C VAL A 93 -15.25 14.83 7.13
N ASP A 94 -14.48 15.36 8.08
CA ASP A 94 -13.99 16.74 8.01
C ASP A 94 -12.99 16.94 6.88
N GLN A 95 -12.12 15.95 6.64
CA GLN A 95 -11.21 15.96 5.48
C GLN A 95 -11.99 15.92 4.17
N ALA A 96 -13.02 15.08 4.09
CA ALA A 96 -13.89 14.98 2.93
C ALA A 96 -14.59 16.31 2.63
N LYS A 97 -15.22 16.93 3.63
CA LYS A 97 -15.88 18.24 3.49
C LYS A 97 -14.90 19.34 3.09
N ALA A 98 -13.72 19.36 3.69
CA ALA A 98 -12.70 20.35 3.36
C ALA A 98 -12.17 20.21 1.91
N LEU A 99 -12.03 18.98 1.40
CA LEU A 99 -11.72 18.74 -0.02
C LEU A 99 -12.84 19.25 -0.94
N GLN A 100 -14.10 18.98 -0.62
CA GLN A 100 -15.24 19.45 -1.41
C GLN A 100 -15.27 20.99 -1.46
N VAL A 101 -15.02 21.67 -0.34
CA VAL A 101 -14.91 23.15 -0.28
C VAL A 101 -13.78 23.68 -1.18
N LYS A 102 -12.69 22.92 -1.32
CA LYS A 102 -11.57 23.23 -2.23
C LYS A 102 -11.84 22.85 -3.69
N GLY A 103 -13.05 22.38 -4.02
CA GLY A 103 -13.43 21.95 -5.36
C GLY A 103 -12.87 20.59 -5.76
N VAL A 104 -12.43 19.78 -4.78
CA VAL A 104 -11.99 18.40 -5.00
C VAL A 104 -13.14 17.46 -4.66
N THR A 105 -13.89 17.07 -5.68
CA THR A 105 -15.05 16.18 -5.57
C THR A 105 -14.86 14.94 -6.45
N PRO A 106 -14.99 13.72 -5.91
CA PRO A 106 -14.95 12.51 -6.70
C PRO A 106 -16.27 12.29 -7.44
N ASN A 107 -16.23 11.61 -8.58
CA ASN A 107 -17.41 11.01 -9.23
C ASN A 107 -17.52 9.51 -8.95
N VAL A 108 -16.48 8.90 -8.36
CA VAL A 108 -16.45 7.49 -7.94
C VAL A 108 -15.71 7.38 -6.61
N VAL A 109 -16.25 6.60 -5.68
CA VAL A 109 -15.54 6.18 -4.47
C VAL A 109 -15.52 4.65 -4.47
N LEU A 110 -14.34 4.06 -4.63
CA LEU A 110 -14.19 2.61 -4.53
C LEU A 110 -13.93 2.24 -3.08
N VAL A 111 -14.81 1.41 -2.52
CA VAL A 111 -14.75 0.95 -1.13
C VAL A 111 -14.29 -0.50 -1.15
N LEU A 112 -13.04 -0.76 -0.78
CA LEU A 112 -12.53 -2.13 -0.68
C LEU A 112 -13.04 -2.74 0.62
N GLU A 113 -13.67 -3.91 0.52
CA GLU A 113 -14.26 -4.66 1.62
C GLU A 113 -13.60 -6.03 1.71
N ARG A 114 -13.37 -6.54 2.92
CA ARG A 114 -12.87 -7.91 3.15
C ARG A 114 -13.77 -8.60 4.17
N ASP A 115 -13.98 -9.89 3.97
CA ASP A 115 -14.75 -10.75 4.86
C ASP A 115 -14.01 -11.04 6.18
N ASP A 116 -12.68 -10.87 6.19
CA ASP A 116 -11.85 -11.05 7.38
C ASP A 116 -11.68 -9.78 8.23
N ASP A 117 -12.19 -8.63 7.79
CA ASP A 117 -12.22 -7.37 8.56
C ASP A 117 -13.32 -7.36 9.62
N THR A 118 -13.21 -8.34 10.51
CA THR A 118 -14.05 -8.51 11.69
C THR A 118 -13.28 -8.05 12.93
N PRO A 119 -13.94 -7.38 13.90
CA PRO A 119 -13.31 -6.95 15.16
C PRO A 119 -12.55 -8.09 15.86
N GLU A 120 -12.97 -9.33 15.68
CA GLU A 120 -12.38 -10.52 16.26
C GLU A 120 -11.05 -10.93 15.62
N LYS A 121 -10.85 -10.65 14.32
CA LYS A 121 -9.66 -11.08 13.56
C LYS A 121 -8.58 -10.01 13.51
N ILE A 122 -8.95 -8.73 13.32
CA ILE A 122 -7.98 -7.64 13.22
C ILE A 122 -8.47 -6.35 13.91
N PRO A 123 -8.61 -6.35 15.27
CA PRO A 123 -9.26 -5.28 16.03
C PRO A 123 -8.70 -3.89 15.73
N SER A 124 -7.37 -3.74 15.69
CA SER A 124 -6.73 -2.43 15.48
C SER A 124 -6.98 -1.82 14.10
N ARG A 125 -7.17 -2.65 13.06
CA ARG A 125 -7.48 -2.19 11.70
C ARG A 125 -8.95 -1.83 11.55
N VAL A 126 -9.80 -2.67 12.14
CA VAL A 126 -11.25 -2.48 12.15
C VAL A 126 -11.61 -1.24 12.97
N ASP A 127 -11.03 -1.03 14.15
CA ASP A 127 -11.28 0.16 14.97
C ASP A 127 -10.86 1.46 14.25
N ALA A 128 -9.69 1.45 13.60
CA ALA A 128 -9.20 2.60 12.85
C ALA A 128 -10.10 2.94 11.65
N TYR A 129 -10.60 1.92 10.94
CA TYR A 129 -11.51 2.12 9.81
C TYR A 129 -12.95 2.39 10.24
N ALA A 130 -13.42 1.78 11.33
CA ALA A 130 -14.77 1.98 11.84
C ALA A 130 -14.98 3.38 12.41
N THR A 131 -13.94 3.95 13.04
CA THR A 131 -14.01 5.29 13.63
C THR A 131 -14.12 6.38 12.57
N TYR A 132 -13.55 6.19 11.38
CA TYR A 132 -13.45 7.28 10.40
C TYR A 132 -13.90 6.91 8.98
N GLY A 133 -13.64 5.68 8.52
CA GLY A 133 -13.91 5.22 7.16
C GLY A 133 -15.41 5.09 6.84
N HIS A 134 -16.20 4.44 7.70
CA HIS A 134 -17.64 4.26 7.43
C HIS A 134 -18.39 5.59 7.32
N ASP A 135 -18.14 6.52 8.25
CA ASP A 135 -18.79 7.84 8.22
C ASP A 135 -18.30 8.70 7.06
N THR A 136 -17.01 8.61 6.70
CA THR A 136 -16.50 9.30 5.51
C THR A 136 -17.14 8.78 4.23
N ASN A 137 -17.32 7.47 4.10
CA ASN A 137 -17.98 6.86 2.94
C ASN A 137 -19.45 7.29 2.85
N ARG A 138 -20.11 7.54 3.99
CA ARG A 138 -21.50 8.02 4.02
C ARG A 138 -21.68 9.37 3.29
N GLU A 139 -20.67 10.24 3.33
CA GLU A 139 -20.68 11.52 2.61
C GLU A 139 -20.69 11.35 1.08
N PHE A 140 -20.36 10.15 0.58
CA PHE A 140 -20.24 9.86 -0.85
C PHE A 140 -21.11 8.68 -1.31
N LEU A 141 -22.13 8.27 -0.55
CA LEU A 141 -22.96 7.08 -0.88
C LEU A 141 -23.50 7.06 -2.31
N ALA A 142 -23.87 8.23 -2.85
CA ALA A 142 -24.39 8.34 -4.22
C ALA A 142 -23.38 7.93 -5.30
N VAL A 143 -22.09 7.89 -4.96
CA VAL A 143 -20.99 7.55 -5.87
C VAL A 143 -20.06 6.49 -5.26
N ALA A 144 -20.49 5.80 -4.20
CA ALA A 144 -19.70 4.77 -3.54
C ALA A 144 -20.03 3.39 -4.10
N PHE A 145 -18.98 2.62 -4.43
CA PHE A 145 -19.08 1.29 -5.03
C PHE A 145 -18.21 0.31 -4.23
N PRO A 146 -18.80 -0.74 -3.64
CA PRO A 146 -18.02 -1.77 -2.96
C PRO A 146 -17.23 -2.59 -3.98
N ILE A 147 -16.03 -3.01 -3.57
CA ILE A 147 -15.18 -3.97 -4.29
C ILE A 147 -14.77 -5.04 -3.27
N ASP A 148 -15.05 -6.30 -3.60
CA ASP A 148 -14.59 -7.46 -2.84
C ASP A 148 -13.07 -7.56 -2.96
N ALA A 149 -12.36 -7.26 -1.87
CA ALA A 149 -10.91 -7.30 -1.81
C ALA A 149 -10.34 -8.68 -1.40
N ASP A 150 -11.20 -9.68 -1.17
CA ASP A 150 -10.80 -11.09 -1.03
C ASP A 150 -10.81 -11.85 -2.38
N ALA A 151 -11.42 -11.26 -3.41
CA ALA A 151 -11.35 -11.76 -4.78
C ALA A 151 -9.92 -11.77 -5.34
N SER A 152 -9.72 -12.44 -6.49
CA SER A 152 -8.41 -12.48 -7.14
C SER A 152 -8.00 -11.08 -7.59
N LEU A 153 -6.70 -10.77 -7.55
CA LEU A 153 -6.20 -9.45 -7.98
C LEU A 153 -6.61 -9.07 -9.41
N GLY A 154 -6.88 -10.06 -10.28
CA GLY A 154 -7.41 -9.81 -11.61
C GLY A 154 -8.85 -9.30 -11.58
N ASP A 155 -9.70 -9.92 -10.77
CA ASP A 155 -11.12 -9.59 -10.62
C ASP A 155 -11.27 -8.23 -9.93
N VAL A 156 -10.56 -7.99 -8.82
CA VAL A 156 -10.54 -6.70 -8.10
C VAL A 156 -10.18 -5.54 -9.05
N VAL A 157 -9.17 -5.74 -9.91
CA VAL A 157 -8.75 -4.74 -10.89
C VAL A 157 -9.78 -4.59 -12.01
N GLY A 158 -10.34 -5.70 -12.50
CA GLY A 158 -11.38 -5.72 -13.52
C GLY A 158 -12.62 -4.93 -13.11
N ASP A 159 -13.13 -5.20 -11.91
CA ASP A 159 -14.30 -4.53 -11.34
C ASP A 159 -14.04 -3.04 -11.16
N ALA A 160 -12.89 -2.67 -10.58
CA ALA A 160 -12.50 -1.27 -10.43
C ALA A 160 -12.45 -0.55 -11.78
N VAL A 161 -11.84 -1.16 -12.79
CA VAL A 161 -11.75 -0.58 -14.14
C VAL A 161 -13.15 -0.39 -14.74
N GLN A 162 -14.01 -1.40 -14.65
CA GLN A 162 -15.38 -1.34 -15.18
C GLN A 162 -16.21 -0.23 -14.51
N ILE A 163 -16.14 -0.12 -13.18
CA ILE A 163 -16.82 0.93 -12.41
C ILE A 163 -16.30 2.30 -12.83
N LEU A 164 -14.98 2.49 -12.87
CA LEU A 164 -14.39 3.79 -13.20
C LEU A 164 -14.69 4.24 -14.63
N GLN A 165 -14.64 3.31 -15.60
CA GLN A 165 -14.95 3.61 -17.00
C GLN A 165 -16.43 3.95 -17.21
N SER A 166 -17.34 3.21 -16.57
CA SER A 166 -18.79 3.46 -16.67
C SER A 166 -19.22 4.81 -16.08
N HIS A 167 -18.43 5.34 -15.15
CA HIS A 167 -18.69 6.63 -14.49
C HIS A 167 -17.81 7.77 -15.01
N LYS A 168 -17.07 7.58 -16.11
CA LYS A 168 -16.29 8.64 -16.74
C LYS A 168 -17.19 9.83 -17.05
N MET A 169 -16.84 11.01 -16.55
CA MET A 169 -17.63 12.22 -16.76
C MET A 169 -17.72 12.56 -18.26
N LYS A 170 -18.94 12.73 -18.78
CA LYS A 170 -19.17 13.22 -20.14
C LYS A 170 -19.03 14.74 -20.18
N LYS A 171 -18.36 15.27 -21.21
CA LYS A 171 -18.29 16.73 -21.48
C LYS A 171 -19.72 17.31 -21.43
N PRO A 172 -19.98 18.47 -20.80
CA PRO A 172 -21.31 19.06 -20.83
C PRO A 172 -21.69 19.32 -22.29
N ALA A 173 -22.67 18.55 -22.78
CA ALA A 173 -23.32 18.83 -24.04
C ALA A 173 -24.27 20.00 -23.81
N SER A 174 -24.16 21.02 -24.66
CA SER A 174 -25.21 22.01 -24.86
C SER A 174 -26.55 21.32 -25.08
N SER A 175 -27.54 21.71 -24.28
CA SER A 175 -28.99 21.53 -24.44
C SER A 175 -29.47 20.74 -25.66
N ASN A 176 -30.22 19.65 -25.45
CA ASN A 176 -31.64 19.60 -25.85
C ASN A 176 -32.37 18.35 -25.34
N GLN A 177 -33.65 18.59 -25.04
CA GLN A 177 -34.69 17.67 -24.56
C GLN A 177 -34.88 16.44 -25.46
N SER A 178 -35.32 15.32 -24.88
CA SER A 178 -36.60 14.70 -25.26
C SER A 178 -36.96 13.51 -24.35
N HIS A 179 -38.25 13.48 -24.04
CA HIS A 179 -39.01 12.44 -23.35
C HIS A 179 -39.24 11.18 -24.21
N ASN A 180 -39.84 10.18 -23.53
CA ASN A 180 -40.43 8.91 -23.99
C ASN A 180 -39.48 7.71 -23.88
N GLY A 181 -39.85 6.57 -23.32
CA GLY A 181 -41.10 6.08 -22.72
C GLY A 181 -41.00 4.55 -22.57
N VAL A 182 -41.54 4.03 -21.46
CA VAL A 182 -42.39 2.81 -21.36
C VAL A 182 -41.91 1.49 -22.06
N ASN A 183 -41.59 0.42 -21.30
CA ASN A 183 -42.43 -0.80 -21.07
C ASN A 183 -41.66 -2.09 -20.65
N ILE A 184 -42.08 -2.67 -19.52
CA ILE A 184 -42.54 -4.06 -19.21
C ILE A 184 -41.72 -5.30 -19.68
N ASN A 185 -41.28 -6.12 -18.70
CA ASN A 185 -41.62 -7.56 -18.46
C ASN A 185 -40.64 -8.16 -17.42
N ASN A 186 -41.01 -8.55 -16.20
CA ASN A 186 -41.78 -9.72 -15.71
C ASN A 186 -41.27 -11.11 -16.13
N ASN A 187 -40.69 -11.84 -15.16
CA ASN A 187 -41.02 -13.22 -14.70
C ASN A 187 -39.80 -13.90 -14.03
N ASN A 188 -39.89 -14.25 -12.74
CA ASN A 188 -40.21 -15.60 -12.18
C ASN A 188 -39.10 -16.64 -12.47
N ASN A 189 -38.67 -17.53 -11.58
CA ASN A 189 -39.21 -18.03 -10.32
C ASN A 189 -38.13 -18.86 -9.57
N GLN A 190 -38.41 -19.08 -8.28
CA GLN A 190 -37.71 -19.90 -7.29
C GLN A 190 -37.31 -21.33 -7.70
N ARG A 191 -36.28 -21.87 -7.01
CA ARG A 191 -36.32 -23.22 -6.36
C ARG A 191 -35.28 -23.36 -5.24
N ASN A 192 -35.70 -24.04 -4.18
CA ASN A 192 -35.10 -24.24 -2.85
C ASN A 192 -34.31 -25.57 -2.74
N GLN A 193 -33.37 -25.61 -1.75
CA GLN A 193 -33.08 -26.70 -0.77
C GLN A 193 -32.44 -28.03 -1.29
N ASP A 194 -31.53 -28.77 -0.63
CA ASP A 194 -31.13 -28.97 0.79
C ASP A 194 -29.70 -29.57 0.98
N ILE A 195 -29.08 -29.24 2.12
CA ILE A 195 -28.32 -30.00 3.16
C ILE A 195 -27.55 -31.31 2.84
N GLU A 196 -26.24 -31.38 3.20
CA GLU A 196 -25.64 -32.48 4.00
C GLU A 196 -24.24 -32.16 4.61
N THR A 197 -23.94 -32.76 5.75
CA THR A 197 -22.93 -32.42 6.78
C THR A 197 -21.61 -33.24 6.75
N LYS A 198 -20.46 -32.64 7.13
CA LYS A 198 -19.53 -32.94 8.28
C LYS A 198 -18.12 -33.50 7.87
N PRO A 199 -17.10 -33.64 8.76
CA PRO A 199 -16.18 -32.66 9.42
C PRO A 199 -14.66 -32.92 9.16
N ALA A 200 -13.75 -32.06 9.66
CA ALA A 200 -12.59 -32.46 10.49
C ALA A 200 -11.67 -31.27 10.81
N ALA A 201 -11.49 -30.99 12.10
CA ALA A 201 -10.61 -29.97 12.67
C ALA A 201 -9.41 -30.66 13.34
N THR A 202 -8.19 -30.49 12.81
CA THR A 202 -6.96 -30.93 13.50
C THR A 202 -5.65 -30.23 13.09
N SER A 203 -5.62 -28.98 12.61
CA SER A 203 -4.33 -28.33 12.23
C SER A 203 -4.02 -26.96 12.87
N LEU A 204 -4.95 -26.34 13.60
CA LEU A 204 -4.80 -24.95 14.05
C LEU A 204 -3.89 -24.75 15.28
N ALA A 205 -3.56 -25.81 16.02
CA ALA A 205 -2.80 -25.68 17.26
C ALA A 205 -1.26 -25.71 17.06
N GLU A 206 -0.77 -26.32 15.99
CA GLU A 206 0.69 -26.40 15.70
C GLU A 206 1.22 -25.12 15.01
N ASP A 207 0.36 -24.39 14.29
CA ASP A 207 0.71 -23.14 13.58
C ASP A 207 0.84 -21.91 14.50
N VAL A 208 0.22 -21.93 15.69
CA VAL A 208 0.26 -20.79 16.62
C VAL A 208 1.57 -20.76 17.41
N VAL A 209 2.09 -21.94 17.78
CA VAL A 209 3.33 -22.06 18.56
C VAL A 209 4.56 -21.79 17.68
N THR A 210 4.54 -22.21 16.42
CA THR A 210 5.63 -21.98 15.44
C THR A 210 5.79 -20.50 15.09
N LYS A 211 4.69 -19.76 14.86
CA LYS A 211 4.74 -18.31 14.56
C LYS A 211 5.32 -17.46 15.69
N GLN A 212 5.08 -17.83 16.94
CA GLN A 212 5.55 -17.09 18.12
C GLN A 212 7.06 -17.27 18.34
N VAL A 213 7.55 -18.51 18.12
CA VAL A 213 8.99 -18.84 18.18
C VAL A 213 9.78 -18.17 17.04
N ASP A 214 9.21 -18.10 15.82
CA ASP A 214 9.88 -17.48 14.68
C ASP A 214 10.05 -15.96 14.83
N THR A 215 9.07 -15.28 15.41
CA THR A 215 9.13 -13.82 15.64
C THR A 215 10.19 -13.46 16.69
N GLU A 216 10.28 -14.22 17.79
CA GLU A 216 11.29 -14.00 18.83
C GLU A 216 12.68 -14.40 18.35
N ARG A 217 12.80 -15.49 17.59
CA ARG A 217 14.05 -15.88 16.91
C ARG A 217 14.53 -14.80 15.95
N PHE A 218 13.62 -14.22 15.17
CA PHE A 218 13.90 -13.12 14.27
C PHE A 218 14.35 -11.84 15.01
N LYS A 219 13.64 -11.41 16.06
CA LYS A 219 14.04 -10.25 16.88
C LYS A 219 15.40 -10.46 17.52
N THR A 220 15.65 -11.64 18.09
CA THR A 220 16.93 -12.01 18.70
C THR A 220 18.05 -11.92 17.69
N MET A 221 17.85 -12.44 16.48
CA MET A 221 18.81 -12.35 15.37
C MET A 221 19.09 -10.90 14.95
N LEU A 222 18.07 -10.03 14.86
CA LEU A 222 18.27 -8.60 14.53
C LEU A 222 19.09 -7.87 15.61
N ILE A 223 18.94 -8.26 16.87
CA ILE A 223 19.66 -7.69 18.03
C ILE A 223 21.09 -8.21 18.09
N SER A 224 21.30 -9.52 17.96
CA SER A 224 22.63 -10.14 17.95
C SER A 224 23.45 -9.73 16.74
N GLY A 225 22.75 -9.45 15.65
CA GLY A 225 23.31 -9.25 14.32
C GLY A 225 23.64 -10.55 13.61
N PHE A 226 23.75 -10.47 12.29
CA PHE A 226 24.05 -11.59 11.42
C PHE A 226 24.87 -11.12 10.21
N ASP A 227 25.66 -12.02 9.64
CA ASP A 227 26.51 -11.71 8.50
C ASP A 227 25.77 -11.92 7.18
N VAL A 228 25.97 -10.97 6.27
CA VAL A 228 25.48 -11.00 4.88
C VAL A 228 26.61 -10.67 3.93
N ILE A 229 26.51 -11.17 2.71
CA ILE A 229 27.36 -10.75 1.60
C ILE A 229 26.63 -9.60 0.89
N LYS A 230 27.27 -8.44 0.90
CA LYS A 230 26.74 -7.25 0.23
C LYS A 230 27.22 -7.21 -1.22
N HIS A 231 26.26 -7.04 -2.12
CA HIS A 231 26.48 -6.81 -3.53
C HIS A 231 26.26 -5.33 -3.85
N GLY A 232 27.24 -4.70 -4.50
CA GLY A 232 27.23 -3.25 -4.78
C GLY A 232 27.33 -2.96 -6.28
N ARG A 233 26.82 -1.79 -6.69
CA ARG A 233 26.92 -1.31 -8.09
C ARG A 233 28.36 -1.21 -8.62
N ARG A 234 29.35 -1.07 -7.72
CA ARG A 234 30.79 -1.00 -8.03
C ARG A 234 31.58 -1.77 -6.97
N GLY A 235 32.53 -2.59 -7.40
CA GLY A 235 33.45 -3.34 -6.53
C GLY A 235 33.02 -4.79 -6.24
N ALA A 236 33.96 -5.57 -5.69
CA ALA A 236 33.74 -6.97 -5.37
C ALA A 236 32.75 -7.16 -4.19
N PRO A 237 31.96 -8.25 -4.19
CA PRO A 237 31.13 -8.62 -3.04
C PRO A 237 31.97 -8.75 -1.77
N HIS A 238 31.39 -8.38 -0.63
CA HIS A 238 32.11 -8.43 0.64
C HIS A 238 31.17 -8.64 1.83
N THR A 239 31.67 -9.34 2.85
CA THR A 239 30.90 -9.64 4.07
C THR A 239 30.67 -8.39 4.92
N ARG A 240 29.47 -8.29 5.49
CA ARG A 240 29.02 -7.26 6.42
C ARG A 240 28.14 -7.86 7.50
N THR A 241 28.32 -7.42 8.73
CA THR A 241 27.40 -7.74 9.82
C THR A 241 26.29 -6.71 9.84
N LEU A 242 25.04 -7.17 9.78
CA LEU A 242 23.85 -6.35 9.97
C LEU A 242 23.43 -6.40 11.43
N LYS A 243 23.28 -5.23 12.06
CA LYS A 243 22.69 -5.06 13.41
C LYS A 243 21.67 -3.94 13.36
N ARG A 244 20.45 -4.16 13.86
CA ARG A 244 19.38 -3.13 13.90
C ARG A 244 19.13 -2.44 12.54
N LEU A 245 19.45 -3.13 11.43
CA LEU A 245 19.46 -2.65 10.03
C LEU A 245 20.31 -1.40 9.74
N PHE A 246 21.48 -1.34 10.37
CA PHE A 246 22.58 -0.46 9.96
C PHE A 246 23.75 -1.26 9.37
N TRP A 247 24.50 -0.65 8.44
CA TRP A 247 25.76 -1.23 7.97
C TRP A 247 26.89 -0.93 8.94
N GLN A 248 27.60 -1.97 9.33
CA GLN A 248 28.90 -1.83 9.98
C GLN A 248 29.94 -2.68 9.23
N LYS A 249 31.16 -2.15 9.10
CA LYS A 249 32.30 -3.00 8.76
C LYS A 249 32.58 -3.87 10.00
N PRO A 250 33.00 -5.14 9.84
CA PRO A 250 33.42 -5.96 10.97
C PRO A 250 34.53 -5.23 11.73
N ASP A 251 34.37 -5.14 13.04
CA ASP A 251 35.10 -4.19 13.86
C ASP A 251 36.49 -4.70 14.27
N LYS A 252 37.48 -3.80 14.31
CA LYS A 252 38.74 -4.00 15.05
C LYS A 252 38.96 -2.95 16.15
N LYS A 253 38.13 -1.90 16.25
CA LYS A 253 38.09 -0.86 17.30
C LYS A 253 36.95 0.11 16.95
N GLU A 254 35.86 0.00 17.70
CA GLU A 254 34.59 0.73 17.66
C GLU A 254 34.54 2.02 16.82
N LEU A 255 33.96 1.91 15.63
CA LEU A 255 33.51 3.05 14.81
C LEU A 255 31.98 3.15 14.82
N LYS A 256 31.45 4.37 15.02
CA LYS A 256 30.01 4.67 14.98
C LYS A 256 29.39 4.35 13.60
N ALA A 257 28.17 3.81 13.59
CA ALA A 257 27.45 3.42 12.37
C ALA A 257 27.23 4.60 11.41
N LYS A 258 27.41 4.36 10.10
CA LYS A 258 27.18 5.33 9.03
C LYS A 258 25.74 5.26 8.51
N LEU A 259 24.88 6.14 9.04
CA LEU A 259 23.43 6.19 8.76
C LEU A 259 23.10 6.45 7.28
N ASP A 260 23.98 7.11 6.55
CA ASP A 260 23.84 7.44 5.11
C ASP A 260 23.95 6.21 4.20
N GLN A 261 24.52 5.11 4.70
CA GLN A 261 24.69 3.90 3.89
C GLN A 261 23.59 2.87 4.12
N SER A 262 22.81 2.99 5.20
CA SER A 262 21.79 2.05 5.69
C SER A 262 20.41 2.24 5.08
N ILE A 263 19.54 1.23 5.27
CA ILE A 263 18.10 1.32 5.06
C ILE A 263 17.45 1.05 6.41
N ALA A 264 16.65 1.98 6.92
CA ALA A 264 15.88 1.71 8.13
C ALA A 264 14.72 0.76 7.80
N ILE A 265 14.39 -0.16 8.72
CA ILE A 265 13.23 -1.07 8.55
C ILE A 265 11.96 -0.30 8.18
N ALA A 266 11.72 0.83 8.86
CA ALA A 266 10.53 1.64 8.66
C ALA A 266 10.43 2.24 7.25
N ASP A 267 11.56 2.33 6.53
CA ASP A 267 11.61 2.83 5.16
C ASP A 267 11.51 1.69 4.13
N VAL A 268 11.57 0.42 4.56
CA VAL A 268 11.37 -0.74 3.69
C VAL A 268 9.89 -0.82 3.37
N ILE A 269 9.54 -0.79 2.09
CA ILE A 269 8.16 -0.90 1.60
C ILE A 269 7.86 -2.29 1.06
N GLN A 270 8.90 -3.05 0.71
CA GLN A 270 8.75 -4.38 0.13
C GLN A 270 10.02 -5.21 0.38
N VAL A 271 9.83 -6.49 0.68
CA VAL A 271 10.90 -7.49 0.73
C VAL A 271 10.66 -8.51 -0.35
N VAL A 272 11.67 -8.80 -1.16
CA VAL A 272 11.54 -9.83 -2.20
C VAL A 272 12.73 -10.78 -2.21
N GLN A 273 12.43 -12.08 -2.27
CA GLN A 273 13.43 -13.12 -2.47
C GLN A 273 13.68 -13.35 -3.96
N GLY A 274 14.94 -13.57 -4.34
CA GLY A 274 15.29 -14.08 -5.68
C GLY A 274 15.09 -13.11 -6.85
N ILE A 275 14.87 -11.81 -6.63
CA ILE A 275 14.77 -10.85 -7.74
C ILE A 275 16.13 -10.61 -8.40
N LYS A 276 16.17 -10.72 -9.72
CA LYS A 276 17.31 -10.32 -10.56
C LYS A 276 17.35 -8.81 -10.77
N THR A 277 17.69 -8.04 -9.74
CA THR A 277 18.04 -6.63 -9.92
C THR A 277 19.24 -6.51 -10.88
N ASP A 278 19.41 -5.38 -11.57
CA ASP A 278 20.55 -5.18 -12.47
C ASP A 278 21.91 -5.17 -11.74
N VAL A 279 21.88 -5.09 -10.40
CA VAL A 279 23.06 -5.26 -9.53
C VAL A 279 23.40 -6.75 -9.42
N PHE A 280 22.43 -7.61 -9.09
CA PHE A 280 22.63 -9.06 -9.03
C PHE A 280 23.06 -9.68 -10.35
N LYS A 281 22.53 -9.19 -11.49
CA LYS A 281 22.95 -9.65 -12.83
C LYS A 281 24.44 -9.43 -13.13
N ARG A 282 25.11 -8.52 -12.41
CA ARG A 282 26.53 -8.17 -12.64
C ARG A 282 27.49 -8.75 -11.60
N SER A 283 27.00 -9.13 -10.41
CA SER A 283 27.84 -9.53 -9.28
C SER A 283 27.50 -10.90 -8.65
N GLY A 284 26.41 -11.55 -9.07
CA GLY A 284 25.93 -12.79 -8.45
C GLY A 284 26.36 -14.07 -9.17
N ASP A 285 26.76 -15.07 -8.39
CA ASP A 285 26.73 -16.47 -8.81
C ASP A 285 25.26 -16.89 -8.94
N THR A 286 24.82 -17.15 -10.17
CA THR A 286 23.42 -17.46 -10.48
C THR A 286 22.94 -18.79 -9.88
N ALA A 287 23.82 -19.61 -9.29
CA ALA A 287 23.47 -20.86 -8.64
C ALA A 287 22.85 -20.72 -7.23
N LYS A 288 22.84 -19.51 -6.64
CA LYS A 288 22.39 -19.26 -5.25
C LYS A 288 21.24 -18.26 -5.11
N THR A 289 20.38 -18.15 -6.13
CA THR A 289 19.27 -17.18 -6.16
C THR A 289 18.33 -17.26 -4.96
N ASP A 290 18.19 -18.45 -4.39
CA ASP A 290 17.27 -18.70 -3.27
C ASP A 290 17.80 -18.10 -1.94
N ARG A 291 19.07 -17.70 -1.90
CA ARG A 291 19.71 -17.00 -0.78
C ARG A 291 19.80 -15.49 -0.96
N TYR A 292 19.20 -14.96 -2.03
CA TYR A 292 19.18 -13.53 -2.29
C TYR A 292 17.88 -12.91 -1.81
N LEU A 293 18.02 -11.78 -1.10
CA LEU A 293 16.93 -10.98 -0.60
C LEU A 293 17.16 -9.51 -0.99
N SER A 294 16.12 -8.87 -1.51
CA SER A 294 16.09 -7.45 -1.82
C SER A 294 15.15 -6.73 -0.85
N LEU A 295 15.69 -5.77 -0.09
CA LEU A 295 14.91 -4.82 0.69
C LEU A 295 14.71 -3.55 -0.15
N ILE A 296 13.47 -3.25 -0.50
CA ILE A 296 13.12 -2.14 -1.37
C ILE A 296 12.61 -1.00 -0.50
N ALA A 297 13.25 0.17 -0.62
CA ALA A 297 12.82 1.44 -0.07
C ALA A 297 12.58 2.43 -1.23
N ASP A 298 12.00 3.60 -0.93
CA ASP A 298 11.59 4.58 -1.95
C ASP A 298 12.74 5.13 -2.81
N ASP A 299 13.94 5.31 -2.23
CA ASP A 299 15.09 5.93 -2.90
C ASP A 299 16.20 4.93 -3.26
N ARG A 300 16.09 3.67 -2.82
CA ARG A 300 17.11 2.65 -3.04
C ARG A 300 16.59 1.23 -2.80
N THR A 301 17.27 0.30 -3.45
CA THR A 301 17.18 -1.13 -3.13
C THR A 301 18.45 -1.56 -2.43
N LEU A 302 18.29 -2.44 -1.45
CA LEU A 302 19.37 -3.19 -0.87
C LEU A 302 19.28 -4.65 -1.25
N ASP A 303 20.32 -5.11 -1.90
CA ASP A 303 20.52 -6.49 -2.29
C ASP A 303 21.50 -7.18 -1.32
N ILE A 304 21.05 -8.26 -0.68
CA ILE A 304 21.86 -9.07 0.24
C ILE A 304 21.83 -10.56 -0.15
N GLU A 305 22.96 -11.21 0.04
CA GLU A 305 23.09 -12.66 0.05
C GLU A 305 23.30 -13.15 1.48
N VAL A 306 22.56 -14.18 1.87
CA VAL A 306 22.63 -14.76 3.22
C VAL A 306 23.29 -16.15 3.20
N ALA A 307 23.81 -16.58 4.35
CA ALA A 307 24.64 -17.79 4.43
C ALA A 307 23.87 -19.10 4.20
N SER A 308 22.57 -19.15 4.51
CA SER A 308 21.73 -20.35 4.40
C SER A 308 20.30 -20.02 3.98
N ASP A 309 19.61 -21.03 3.45
CA ASP A 309 18.21 -20.94 3.02
C ASP A 309 17.29 -20.69 4.22
N GLU A 310 17.59 -21.31 5.36
CA GLU A 310 16.88 -21.09 6.63
C GLU A 310 16.96 -19.63 7.10
N LEU A 311 18.13 -19.01 6.97
CA LEU A 311 18.32 -17.59 7.31
C LEU A 311 17.54 -16.68 6.33
N CYS A 312 17.47 -17.07 5.06
CA CYS A 312 16.70 -16.35 4.04
C CYS A 312 15.21 -16.38 4.38
N SER A 313 14.66 -17.57 4.67
CA SER A 313 13.26 -17.75 5.06
C SER A 313 12.92 -16.99 6.34
N LEU A 314 13.78 -17.06 7.37
CA LEU A 314 13.57 -16.33 8.63
C LEU A 314 13.54 -14.81 8.42
N LEU A 315 14.44 -14.27 7.58
CA LEU A 315 14.47 -12.85 7.25
C LEU A 315 13.25 -12.42 6.44
N LEU A 316 12.89 -13.21 5.41
CA LEU A 316 11.73 -12.93 4.56
C LEU A 316 10.45 -12.89 5.39
N HIS A 317 10.20 -13.93 6.19
CA HIS A 317 8.99 -14.01 7.01
C HIS A 317 8.97 -12.96 8.12
N GLY A 318 10.09 -12.78 8.83
CA GLY A 318 10.18 -11.82 9.93
C GLY A 318 10.03 -10.37 9.48
N LEU A 319 10.66 -9.98 8.37
CA LEU A 319 10.52 -8.63 7.82
C LEU A 319 9.12 -8.41 7.25
N ASN A 320 8.54 -9.37 6.53
CA ASN A 320 7.17 -9.24 6.03
C ASN A 320 6.15 -9.14 7.18
N ALA A 321 6.31 -9.91 8.25
CA ALA A 321 5.46 -9.80 9.43
C ALA A 321 5.55 -8.40 10.08
N MET A 322 6.73 -7.78 10.09
CA MET A 322 6.89 -6.40 10.55
C MET A 322 6.20 -5.39 9.63
N LEU A 323 6.29 -5.54 8.31
CA LEU A 323 5.66 -4.63 7.34
C LEU A 323 4.12 -4.65 7.44
N VAL A 324 3.54 -5.79 7.81
CA VAL A 324 2.10 -5.97 8.00
C VAL A 324 1.61 -5.38 9.33
N SER A 325 2.53 -5.16 10.28
CA SER A 325 2.25 -4.69 11.66
C SER A 325 2.47 -3.19 11.88
N THR A 326 2.92 -2.46 10.86
CA THR A 326 3.14 -0.99 10.84
C THR A 326 2.13 -0.30 9.95
#